data_AF-A0A3A9GH97-F1
#
_entry.id   AF-A0A3A9GH97-F1
#
_cell.length_a   1.000
_cell.length_b   1.000
_cell.length_c   1.000
_cell.angle_alpha   90.00
_cell.angle_beta   90.00
_cell.angle_gamma   90.00
#
_symmetry.space_group_name_H-M   'P 1'
#
loop_
_entity.id
_entity.type
_entity.pdbx_description
1 polymer ?
#
loop_
_entity_poly.entity_id
_entity_poly.type
_entity_poly.pdbx_seq_one_letter_code
_entity_poly.pdbx_strand_id
1 'polypeptide(L)'
;MSPMEGYTDVVVHGTPDSFGVWHNDKWVYIDQRSLANYLKNHPEYKGGQVRLISCSTGANPNGIAQQLSNKLGVNVLAPSDTLYIYPNGTIVIGPNPYNNTGTWEQFTPGKH
;
A
#
# COMPACT_ATOMS: atom_id res chain seq x y z
N MET A 1 -15.02 3.05 -2.58
CA MET A 1 -14.62 2.03 -1.60
C MET A 1 -15.04 2.51 -0.25
N SER A 2 -15.48 1.63 0.64
CA SER A 2 -15.68 2.01 2.03
C SER A 2 -14.35 1.88 2.78
N PRO A 3 -14.05 2.76 3.75
CA PRO A 3 -12.96 2.56 4.68
C PRO A 3 -13.09 1.20 5.36
N MET A 4 -11.96 0.52 5.56
CA MET A 4 -11.94 -0.74 6.30
C MET A 4 -11.67 -0.43 7.77
N GLU A 5 -12.52 -0.94 8.67
CA GLU A 5 -12.38 -0.68 10.10
C GLU A 5 -11.00 -1.14 10.62
N GLY A 6 -10.36 -0.28 11.41
CA GLY A 6 -9.02 -0.54 11.96
C GLY A 6 -7.85 -0.37 10.98
N TYR A 7 -8.12 0.01 9.72
CA TYR A 7 -7.10 0.30 8.71
C TYR A 7 -7.06 1.79 8.37
N THR A 8 -5.86 2.32 8.24
CA THR A 8 -5.60 3.59 7.55
C THR A 8 -5.36 3.32 6.08
N ASP A 9 -6.15 3.94 5.21
CA ASP A 9 -5.92 3.90 3.76
C ASP A 9 -4.77 4.84 3.39
N VAL A 10 -3.76 4.29 2.71
CA VAL A 10 -2.64 5.06 2.18
C VAL A 10 -2.69 4.97 0.67
N VAL A 11 -3.05 6.09 0.03
CA VAL A 11 -3.16 6.22 -1.42
C VAL A 11 -1.84 6.79 -1.95
N VAL A 12 -1.12 5.99 -2.71
CA VAL A 12 0.18 6.34 -3.30
C VAL A 12 0.41 5.45 -4.51
N HIS A 13 1.22 5.88 -5.49
CA HIS A 13 1.64 4.94 -6.54
C HIS A 13 2.63 3.95 -5.96
N GLY A 14 2.78 2.79 -6.61
CA GLY A 14 3.77 1.82 -6.18
C GLY A 14 4.16 0.83 -7.24
N THR A 15 5.19 0.09 -6.87
CA THR A 15 5.70 -1.10 -7.53
C THR A 15 5.87 -2.19 -6.45
N PRO A 16 6.25 -3.43 -6.80
CA PRO A 16 6.56 -4.44 -5.79
C PRO A 16 7.66 -4.03 -4.79
N ASP A 17 8.50 -3.05 -5.14
CA ASP A 17 9.72 -2.71 -4.39
C ASP A 17 9.81 -1.23 -3.97
N SER A 18 8.85 -0.37 -4.32
CA SER A 18 8.91 1.06 -3.99
C SER A 18 7.56 1.77 -4.04
N PHE A 19 7.49 2.98 -3.48
CA PHE A 19 6.36 3.89 -3.62
C PHE A 19 6.72 5.05 -4.55
N GLY A 20 5.83 5.40 -5.48
CA GLY A 20 5.98 6.55 -6.37
C GLY A 20 5.22 7.77 -5.85
N VAL A 21 5.91 8.90 -5.70
CA VAL A 21 5.31 10.19 -5.33
C VAL A 21 5.66 11.23 -6.38
N TRP A 22 4.72 12.14 -6.66
CA TRP A 22 4.97 13.29 -7.53
C TRP A 22 5.53 14.44 -6.70
N HIS A 23 6.74 14.89 -7.01
CA HIS A 23 7.41 15.96 -6.26
C HIS A 23 8.29 16.80 -7.20
N ASN A 24 8.08 18.12 -7.20
CA ASN A 24 8.79 19.08 -8.06
C ASN A 24 8.81 18.67 -9.54
N ASP A 25 7.61 18.42 -10.09
CA ASP A 25 7.39 18.08 -11.51
C ASP A 25 8.08 16.80 -12.00
N LYS A 26 8.38 15.87 -11.08
CA LYS A 26 8.92 14.55 -11.41
C LYS A 26 8.42 13.46 -10.48
N TRP A 27 8.45 12.23 -10.99
CA TRP A 27 8.30 11.03 -10.17
C TRP A 27 9.54 10.80 -9.32
N VAL A 28 9.32 10.62 -8.02
CA VAL A 28 10.33 10.21 -7.06
C VAL A 28 9.89 8.89 -6.44
N TYR A 29 10.78 7.90 -6.43
CA TYR A 29 10.52 6.62 -5.79
C TYR A 29 11.14 6.60 -4.40
N ILE A 30 10.31 6.33 -3.40
CA ILE A 30 10.69 6.29 -1.99
C ILE A 30 10.56 4.88 -1.44
N ASP A 31 11.33 4.61 -0.40
CA ASP A 31 11.35 3.33 0.30
C ASP A 31 10.34 3.28 1.47
N GLN A 32 10.23 2.12 2.10
CA GLN A 32 9.41 1.89 3.27
C GLN A 32 9.81 2.75 4.47
N ARG A 33 11.08 3.14 4.60
CA ARG A 33 11.55 3.96 5.72
C ARG A 33 11.00 5.37 5.59
N SER A 34 11.04 5.91 4.39
CA SER A 34 10.52 7.23 4.05
C SER A 34 9.01 7.28 4.26
N LEU A 35 8.25 6.30 3.74
CA LEU A 35 6.81 6.25 3.95
C LEU A 35 6.45 6.04 5.42
N ALA A 36 7.13 5.13 6.13
CA ALA A 36 6.89 4.92 7.56
C ALA A 36 7.17 6.17 8.40
N ASN A 37 8.22 6.91 8.08
CA ASN A 37 8.54 8.17 8.74
C ASN A 37 7.47 9.22 8.46
N TYR A 38 7.00 9.33 7.20
CA TYR A 38 5.90 10.22 6.85
C TYR A 38 4.64 9.89 7.68
N LEU A 39 4.21 8.63 7.68
CA LEU A 39 3.02 8.19 8.41
C LEU A 39 3.14 8.48 9.90
N LYS A 40 4.24 8.08 10.55
CA LYS A 40 4.45 8.30 12.00
C LYS A 40 4.43 9.77 12.41
N ASN A 41 4.77 10.69 11.52
CA ASN A 41 4.74 12.13 11.77
C ASN A 41 3.46 12.80 11.26
N HIS A 42 2.59 12.09 10.54
CA HIS A 42 1.36 12.65 10.00
C HIS A 42 0.29 12.73 11.11
N PRO A 43 -0.33 13.90 11.34
CA PRO A 43 -1.23 14.10 12.47
C PRO A 43 -2.46 13.19 12.42
N GLU A 44 -2.88 12.74 11.24
CA GLU A 44 -4.05 11.87 11.07
C GLU A 44 -3.74 10.38 11.28
N TYR A 45 -2.49 9.97 11.16
CA TYR A 45 -2.12 8.58 11.40
C TYR A 45 -1.86 8.37 12.89
N LYS A 46 -2.84 7.79 13.58
CA LYS A 46 -2.75 7.49 15.03
C LYS A 46 -2.14 6.12 15.32
N GLY A 47 -1.49 5.51 14.34
CA GLY A 47 -1.07 4.11 14.37
C GLY A 47 -2.17 3.16 13.88
N GLY A 48 -1.95 1.86 14.03
CA GLY A 48 -2.86 0.82 13.55
C GLY A 48 -2.51 0.31 12.15
N GLN A 49 -3.35 -0.59 11.63
CA GLN A 49 -3.09 -1.32 10.40
C GLN A 49 -3.14 -0.38 9.19
N VAL A 50 -2.44 -0.73 8.11
CA VAL A 50 -2.35 0.10 6.89
C VAL A 50 -2.91 -0.70 5.72
N ARG A 51 -3.79 -0.09 4.91
CA ARG A 51 -4.22 -0.63 3.62
C ARG A 51 -3.60 0.22 2.51
N LEU A 52 -2.70 -0.38 1.75
CA LEU A 52 -2.03 0.27 0.63
C LEU A 52 -2.96 0.26 -0.59
N ILE A 53 -3.46 1.44 -0.94
CA ILE A 53 -4.16 1.68 -2.19
C ILE A 53 -3.11 2.06 -3.24
N SER A 54 -2.27 1.07 -3.61
CA SER A 54 -1.02 1.28 -4.33
C SER A 54 -0.62 0.06 -5.17
N CYS A 55 -0.59 0.22 -6.49
CA CYS A 55 -0.41 -0.86 -7.47
C CYS A 55 0.72 -1.83 -7.12
N SER A 56 0.43 -3.13 -7.20
CA SER A 56 1.38 -4.24 -7.11
C SER A 56 2.26 -4.28 -5.85
N THR A 57 1.99 -3.48 -4.84
CA THR A 57 2.82 -3.41 -3.62
C THR A 57 2.77 -4.70 -2.78
N GLY A 58 1.75 -5.54 -2.99
CA GLY A 58 1.62 -6.87 -2.40
C GLY A 58 2.07 -8.01 -3.31
N ALA A 59 2.64 -7.74 -4.49
CA ALA A 59 2.98 -8.79 -5.47
C ALA A 59 4.16 -9.68 -5.04
N ASN A 60 4.98 -9.24 -4.09
CA ASN A 60 6.16 -9.95 -3.60
C ASN A 60 6.04 -10.19 -2.08
N PRO A 61 6.07 -11.46 -1.61
CA PRO A 61 6.01 -11.78 -0.18
C PRO A 61 7.07 -11.09 0.69
N ASN A 62 8.24 -10.76 0.11
CA ASN A 62 9.34 -10.06 0.79
C ASN A 62 9.54 -8.63 0.29
N GLY A 63 8.60 -8.11 -0.52
CA GLY A 63 8.66 -6.81 -1.15
C GLY A 63 8.30 -5.65 -0.22
N ILE A 64 7.95 -4.52 -0.84
CA ILE A 64 7.79 -3.23 -0.15
C ILE A 64 6.71 -3.27 0.94
N ALA A 65 5.60 -4.00 0.74
CA ALA A 65 4.54 -4.12 1.76
C ALA A 65 5.00 -4.87 3.01
N GLN A 66 5.72 -5.98 2.87
CA GLN A 66 6.28 -6.71 4.00
C GLN A 66 7.33 -5.87 4.74
N GLN A 67 8.19 -5.18 3.99
CA GLN A 67 9.21 -4.31 4.58
C GLN A 67 8.58 -3.13 5.34
N LEU A 68 7.50 -2.56 4.82
CA LEU A 68 6.71 -1.53 5.51
C LEU A 68 6.06 -2.08 6.77
N SER A 69 5.44 -3.26 6.70
CA SER A 69 4.84 -3.94 7.85
C SER A 69 5.85 -4.12 8.98
N ASN A 70 7.05 -4.63 8.66
CA ASN A 70 8.15 -4.77 9.62
C ASN A 70 8.58 -3.42 10.20
N LYS A 71 8.67 -2.37 9.38
CA LYS A 71 9.12 -1.03 9.81
C LYS A 71 8.10 -0.31 10.70
N LEU A 72 6.81 -0.53 10.47
CA LEU A 72 5.73 0.06 11.26
C LEU A 72 5.39 -0.78 12.49
N GLY A 73 5.63 -2.09 12.47
CA GLY A 73 5.20 -3.02 13.52
C GLY A 73 3.69 -3.29 13.51
N VAL A 74 3.04 -3.14 12.35
CA VAL A 74 1.59 -3.32 12.17
C VAL A 74 1.30 -4.12 10.91
N ASN A 75 0.09 -4.69 10.81
CA ASN A 75 -0.33 -5.37 9.59
C ASN A 75 -0.48 -4.39 8.43
N VAL A 76 -0.09 -4.84 7.24
CA VAL A 76 -0.25 -4.10 5.98
C VAL A 76 -1.05 -4.97 5.01
N LEU A 77 -2.14 -4.43 4.47
CA LEU A 77 -2.92 -5.05 3.39
C LEU A 77 -2.56 -4.38 2.07
N ALA A 78 -2.18 -5.13 1.04
CA ALA A 78 -1.69 -4.58 -0.23
C ALA A 78 -2.14 -5.40 -1.44
N PRO A 79 -2.33 -4.80 -2.63
CA PRO A 79 -2.79 -5.53 -3.81
C PRO A 79 -1.66 -6.38 -4.43
N SER A 80 -1.96 -7.63 -4.78
CA SER A 80 -1.02 -8.54 -5.45
C SER A 80 -0.71 -8.16 -6.90
N ASP A 81 -1.48 -7.25 -7.50
CA ASP A 81 -1.30 -6.80 -8.89
C ASP A 81 -1.73 -5.31 -9.02
N THR A 82 -1.83 -4.81 -10.25
CA THR A 82 -2.27 -3.45 -10.57
C THR A 82 -3.66 -3.20 -9.99
N LEU A 83 -3.81 -2.07 -9.30
CA LEU A 83 -5.04 -1.70 -8.61
C LEU A 83 -5.74 -0.58 -9.37
N TYR A 84 -7.00 -0.83 -9.75
CA TYR A 84 -7.88 0.12 -10.43
C TYR A 84 -9.03 0.50 -9.51
N ILE A 85 -9.29 1.80 -9.37
CA ILE A 85 -10.35 2.36 -8.52
C ILE A 85 -11.33 3.11 -9.39
N TYR A 86 -12.62 2.84 -9.19
CA TYR A 86 -13.70 3.47 -9.94
C TYR A 86 -14.46 4.51 -9.10
N PRO A 87 -15.11 5.51 -9.74
CA PRO A 87 -15.89 6.52 -9.03
C PRO A 87 -17.02 5.96 -8.16
N ASN A 88 -17.63 4.84 -8.56
CA ASN A 88 -18.65 4.13 -7.79
C ASN A 88 -18.07 3.35 -6.59
N GLY A 89 -16.74 3.37 -6.43
CA GLY A 89 -16.04 2.74 -5.34
C GLY A 89 -15.66 1.28 -5.53
N THR A 90 -15.95 0.69 -6.69
CA THR A 90 -15.45 -0.62 -7.08
C THR A 90 -13.92 -0.59 -7.19
N ILE A 91 -13.28 -1.70 -6.80
CA ILE A 91 -11.85 -1.92 -6.95
C ILE A 91 -11.65 -3.20 -7.77
N VAL A 92 -10.71 -3.14 -8.72
CA VAL A 92 -10.23 -4.29 -9.49
C VAL A 92 -8.73 -4.42 -9.24
N ILE A 93 -8.28 -5.63 -8.94
CA ILE A 93 -6.87 -5.99 -8.85
C ILE A 93 -6.59 -7.01 -9.94
N GLY A 94 -5.68 -6.71 -10.85
CA GLY A 94 -5.36 -7.62 -11.95
C GLY A 94 -4.60 -6.94 -13.08
N PRO A 95 -4.35 -7.67 -14.19
CA PRO A 95 -3.53 -7.17 -15.29
C PRO A 95 -4.20 -6.05 -16.08
N ASN A 96 -5.52 -5.88 -15.95
CA ASN A 96 -6.29 -4.87 -16.67
C ASN A 96 -7.51 -4.44 -15.82
N PRO A 97 -8.15 -3.30 -16.15
CA PRO A 97 -9.29 -2.78 -15.37
C PRO A 97 -10.54 -3.66 -15.34
N TYR A 98 -10.67 -4.66 -16.23
CA TYR A 98 -11.92 -5.43 -16.40
C TYR A 98 -11.89 -6.79 -15.70
N ASN A 99 -10.69 -7.32 -15.42
CA ASN A 99 -10.49 -8.67 -14.89
C ASN A 99 -9.92 -8.61 -13.46
N ASN A 100 -10.76 -8.93 -12.47
CA ASN A 100 -10.36 -8.96 -11.07
C ASN A 100 -9.81 -10.34 -10.68
N THR A 101 -8.58 -10.63 -11.13
CA THR A 101 -7.89 -11.91 -10.89
C THR A 101 -6.90 -11.86 -9.72
N GLY A 102 -6.54 -10.66 -9.26
CA GLY A 102 -5.67 -10.45 -8.13
C GLY A 102 -6.43 -10.42 -6.79
N THR A 103 -5.67 -10.19 -5.74
CA THR A 103 -6.05 -10.39 -4.35
C THR A 103 -5.51 -9.27 -3.48
N TRP A 104 -6.14 -9.08 -2.33
CA TRP A 104 -5.55 -8.31 -1.24
C TRP A 104 -4.70 -9.26 -0.39
N GLU A 105 -3.39 -8.99 -0.33
CA GLU A 105 -2.43 -9.76 0.44
C GLU A 105 -2.18 -9.10 1.79
N GLN A 106 -2.25 -9.90 2.86
CA GLN A 106 -2.00 -9.44 4.22
C GLN A 106 -0.57 -9.77 4.65
N PHE A 107 0.17 -8.74 5.04
CA PHE A 107 1.52 -8.81 5.55
C PHE A 107 1.50 -8.53 7.05
N THR A 108 2.12 -9.40 7.83
CA THR A 108 2.24 -9.29 9.28
C THR A 108 3.69 -9.02 9.64
N PRO A 109 3.99 -8.19 10.67
CA PRO A 109 5.36 -7.95 11.07
C PRO A 109 6.08 -9.25 11.44
N GLY A 110 7.26 -9.45 10.88
CA GLY A 110 8.15 -10.53 11.28
C GLY A 110 8.61 -10.35 12.73
N LYS A 111 8.75 -11.46 13.47
CA LYS A 111 9.44 -11.45 14.77
C LYS A 111 10.93 -11.26 14.49
N HIS A 112 11.48 -10.10 14.86
CA HIS A 112 12.91 -9.89 14.94
C HIS A 112 13.46 -10.42 16.25
#